data_AF-A0A8J6U8N0-F1
#
_entry.id   AF-A0A8J6U8N0-F1
#
_cell.length_a   1.000
_cell.length_b   1.000
_cell.length_c   1.000
_cell.angle_alpha   90.00
_cell.angle_beta   90.00
_cell.angle_gamma   90.00
#
_symmetry.space_group_name_H-M   'P 1'
#
loop_
_entity.id
_entity.type
_entity.pdbx_description
1 polymer ?
#
loop_
_entity_poly.entity_id
_entity_poly.type
_entity_poly.pdbx_seq_one_letter_code
_entity_poly.pdbx_strand_id
1 'polypeptide(L)'
;MEADNSLSRKELYDLVWSKPVYKILDEYSITHSLFKKICKANDIPLPINGYWQKLRHKKKVDKIELPETNKQYSLIKLFVSPDENDPDSFRGLSQFSLLVRNIKNDKTLPLKVPEKLVNPDAIIRRTKDYYKRRKSDDYRHQTKMPKEGVFSVDVSKGIEGRTYRFADALIKLFRKRGHDIKILTNQQYYNENGTKMFVFGERYSIRIRESNIRVMEQHPKFSWKEAKYYPSGKLTLKLDDFYGYTWSDSKTKLLEDKLAEILAFMELRAKKDIQEEIERKIRQAERERLRKIEEEQKQRRDKELRAFKAVINHSSGWQKSMDLRNYIKAVEQNAIENNKLTPELKTWLKWINDKADWYDPLIEKEDELFVNIDRESI
;
A
#
# COMPACT_ATOMS: atom_id res chain seq x y z
N MET A 1 21.29 -21.43 30.09
CA MET A 1 20.36 -22.46 30.57
C MET A 1 19.03 -22.23 29.89
N GLU A 2 18.84 -22.93 28.77
CA GLU A 2 17.55 -23.07 28.11
C GLU A 2 16.65 -23.85 29.06
N ALA A 3 15.55 -23.26 29.51
CA ALA A 3 14.50 -24.05 30.13
C ALA A 3 13.81 -24.80 28.99
N ASP A 4 14.04 -26.11 28.91
CA ASP A 4 13.31 -27.01 28.03
C ASP A 4 11.84 -27.06 28.51
N ASN A 5 11.06 -26.02 28.18
CA ASN A 5 9.66 -25.87 28.56
C ASN A 5 8.76 -26.72 27.65
N SER A 6 9.04 -28.01 27.61
CA SER A 6 8.19 -29.01 27.01
C SER A 6 7.11 -29.37 28.04
N LEU A 7 5.83 -29.12 27.71
CA LEU A 7 4.70 -29.36 28.62
C LEU A 7 4.02 -30.68 28.28
N SER A 8 3.73 -31.50 29.27
CA SER A 8 2.82 -32.63 29.11
C SER A 8 1.39 -32.15 28.78
N ARG A 9 0.57 -33.06 28.22
CA ARG A 9 -0.86 -32.81 27.95
C ARG A 9 -1.59 -32.29 29.20
N LYS A 10 -1.25 -32.82 30.37
CA LYS A 10 -1.83 -32.40 31.66
C LYS A 10 -1.40 -30.99 32.04
N GLU A 11 -0.12 -30.67 31.90
CA GLU A 11 0.39 -29.32 32.21
C GLU A 11 -0.17 -28.25 31.26
N LEU A 12 -0.34 -28.57 29.97
CA LEU A 12 -0.98 -27.63 29.03
C LEU A 12 -2.46 -27.42 29.39
N TYR A 13 -3.18 -28.47 29.80
CA TYR A 13 -4.53 -28.33 30.32
C TYR A 13 -4.56 -27.45 31.58
N ASP A 14 -3.69 -27.70 32.55
CA ASP A 14 -3.62 -26.87 33.76
C ASP A 14 -3.26 -25.41 33.45
N LEU A 15 -2.44 -25.17 32.43
CA LEU A 15 -2.13 -23.84 31.93
C LEU A 15 -3.35 -23.13 31.32
N VAL A 16 -4.11 -23.84 30.47
CA VAL A 16 -5.36 -23.35 29.84
C VAL A 16 -6.40 -22.96 30.88
N TRP A 17 -6.47 -23.70 32.00
CA TRP A 17 -7.45 -23.50 33.07
C TRP A 17 -6.95 -22.68 34.26
N SER A 18 -5.69 -22.24 34.27
CA SER A 18 -5.11 -21.38 35.33
C SER A 18 -5.09 -19.90 34.95
N LYS A 19 -5.01 -19.56 33.66
CA LYS A 19 -5.02 -18.17 33.19
C LYS A 19 -5.77 -17.98 31.87
N PRO A 20 -6.33 -16.77 31.62
CA PRO A 20 -7.01 -16.47 30.36
C PRO A 20 -6.12 -16.71 29.14
N VAL A 21 -6.70 -17.29 28.08
CA VAL A 21 -6.00 -17.66 26.85
C VAL A 21 -5.14 -16.51 26.29
N TYR A 22 -5.62 -15.27 26.27
CA TYR A 22 -4.84 -14.13 25.77
C TYR A 22 -3.51 -13.90 26.52
N LYS A 23 -3.43 -14.24 27.82
CA LYS A 23 -2.16 -14.16 28.58
C LYS A 23 -1.20 -15.25 28.15
N ILE A 24 -1.70 -16.46 27.89
CA ILE A 24 -0.91 -17.58 27.37
C ILE A 24 -0.37 -17.22 25.98
N LEU A 25 -1.20 -16.65 25.11
CA LEU A 25 -0.77 -16.23 23.78
C LEU A 25 0.35 -15.19 23.82
N ASP A 26 0.30 -14.27 24.79
CA ASP A 26 1.30 -13.21 24.94
C ASP A 26 2.62 -13.72 25.56
N GLU A 27 2.51 -14.55 26.59
CA GLU A 27 3.65 -15.15 27.30
C GLU A 27 4.45 -16.08 26.40
N TYR A 28 3.76 -16.87 25.57
CA TYR A 28 4.38 -17.80 24.63
C TYR A 28 4.54 -17.21 23.22
N SER A 29 4.07 -15.98 23.00
CA SER A 29 4.10 -15.28 21.70
C SER A 29 3.56 -16.11 20.52
N ILE A 30 2.43 -16.79 20.75
CA ILE A 30 1.76 -17.69 19.79
C ILE A 30 0.42 -17.10 19.33
N THR A 31 0.02 -17.42 18.09
CA THR A 31 -1.26 -16.95 17.55
C THR A 31 -2.43 -17.75 18.12
N HIS A 32 -3.61 -17.13 18.21
CA HIS A 32 -4.83 -17.79 18.70
C HIS A 32 -5.24 -19.00 17.84
N SER A 33 -4.97 -18.96 16.53
CA SER A 33 -5.21 -20.06 15.60
C SER A 33 -4.26 -21.24 15.85
N LEU A 34 -2.97 -20.98 16.05
CA LEU A 34 -1.99 -22.01 16.40
C LEU A 34 -2.30 -22.65 17.75
N PHE A 35 -2.60 -21.83 18.77
CA PHE A 35 -2.97 -22.33 20.09
C PHE A 35 -4.20 -23.25 20.02
N LYS A 36 -5.24 -22.87 19.26
CA LYS A 36 -6.40 -23.72 19.00
C LYS A 36 -6.03 -25.04 18.31
N LYS A 37 -5.12 -25.02 17.32
CA LYS A 37 -4.64 -26.23 16.65
C LYS A 37 -3.91 -27.15 17.63
N ILE A 38 -3.03 -26.61 18.48
CA ILE A 38 -2.29 -27.38 19.49
C ILE A 38 -3.27 -28.03 20.48
N CYS A 39 -4.24 -27.28 21.00
CA CYS A 39 -5.25 -27.84 21.90
C CYS A 39 -6.12 -28.90 21.21
N LYS A 40 -6.50 -28.69 19.95
CA LYS A 40 -7.28 -29.68 19.17
C LYS A 40 -6.48 -30.95 18.90
N ALA A 41 -5.21 -30.84 18.53
CA ALA A 41 -4.34 -31.98 18.25
C ALA A 41 -4.08 -32.85 19.49
N ASN A 42 -4.11 -32.23 20.68
CA ASN A 42 -3.91 -32.90 21.97
C ASN A 42 -5.22 -33.22 22.70
N ASP A 43 -6.37 -33.09 22.04
CA ASP A 43 -7.69 -33.33 22.63
C ASP A 43 -7.88 -32.60 23.99
N ILE A 44 -7.44 -31.34 24.07
CA ILE A 44 -7.54 -30.48 25.25
C ILE A 44 -8.74 -29.53 25.09
N PRO A 45 -9.75 -29.62 25.99
CA PRO A 45 -10.90 -28.73 25.94
C PRO A 45 -10.51 -27.31 26.33
N LEU A 46 -10.95 -26.34 25.52
CA LEU A 46 -10.80 -24.92 25.83
C LEU A 46 -12.00 -24.43 26.65
N PRO A 47 -11.79 -23.49 27.59
CA PRO A 47 -12.89 -22.89 28.34
C PRO A 47 -13.87 -22.18 27.40
N ILE A 48 -15.17 -22.37 27.62
CA ILE A 48 -16.24 -21.75 26.84
C ILE A 48 -16.10 -20.23 26.89
N ASN A 49 -16.47 -19.54 25.80
CA ASN A 49 -16.50 -18.07 25.75
C ASN A 49 -17.26 -17.50 26.96
N GLY A 50 -16.58 -16.66 27.74
CA GLY A 50 -17.12 -16.07 28.98
C GLY A 50 -16.83 -16.84 30.27
N TYR A 51 -16.18 -18.02 30.24
CA TYR A 51 -15.77 -18.77 31.45
C TYR A 51 -14.98 -17.88 32.44
N TRP A 52 -13.92 -17.23 31.95
CA TRP A 52 -13.07 -16.33 32.76
C TRP A 52 -13.81 -15.10 33.28
N GLN A 53 -14.84 -14.64 32.56
CA GLN A 53 -15.68 -13.52 32.99
C GLN A 53 -16.65 -13.96 34.09
N LYS A 54 -17.30 -15.13 33.95
CA LYS A 54 -18.16 -15.73 34.96
C LYS A 54 -17.38 -16.02 36.26
N LEU A 55 -16.16 -16.56 36.15
CA LEU A 55 -15.28 -16.81 37.30
C LEU A 55 -14.92 -15.51 38.04
N ARG A 56 -14.59 -14.43 37.32
CA ARG A 56 -14.31 -13.10 37.92
C ARG A 56 -15.49 -12.52 38.70
N HIS A 57 -16.72 -12.85 38.30
CA HIS A 57 -17.94 -12.39 38.97
C HIS A 57 -18.50 -13.44 39.96
N LYS A 58 -17.67 -14.39 40.41
CA LYS A 58 -18.03 -15.45 41.38
C LYS A 58 -19.27 -16.27 40.98
N LYS A 59 -19.56 -16.38 39.69
CA LYS A 59 -20.65 -17.22 39.18
C LYS A 59 -20.18 -18.67 39.07
N LYS A 60 -21.11 -19.62 39.24
CA LYS A 60 -20.83 -21.05 39.00
C LYS A 60 -20.34 -21.24 37.56
N VAL A 61 -19.25 -21.96 37.41
CA VAL A 61 -18.63 -22.31 36.12
C VAL A 61 -18.27 -23.77 36.13
N ASP A 62 -18.56 -24.46 35.03
CA ASP A 62 -18.23 -25.87 34.87
C ASP A 62 -16.85 -25.98 34.20
N LYS A 63 -15.94 -26.70 34.87
CA LYS A 63 -14.62 -27.04 34.31
C LYS A 63 -14.78 -28.34 33.52
N ILE A 64 -14.54 -28.29 32.21
CA ILE A 64 -14.58 -29.50 31.38
C ILE A 64 -13.34 -30.32 31.71
N GLU A 65 -13.54 -31.54 32.21
CA GLU A 65 -12.47 -32.45 32.56
C GLU A 65 -11.63 -32.85 31.34
N LEU A 66 -10.37 -33.19 31.57
CA LEU A 66 -9.47 -33.62 30.51
C LEU A 66 -9.91 -35.01 30.01
N PRO A 67 -10.28 -35.18 28.73
CA PRO A 67 -10.78 -36.46 28.23
C PRO A 67 -9.74 -37.57 28.33
N GLU A 68 -10.15 -38.73 28.85
CA GLU A 68 -9.33 -39.94 28.77
C GLU A 68 -9.23 -40.43 27.31
N THR A 69 -8.06 -40.91 26.93
CA THR A 69 -7.76 -41.28 25.54
C THR A 69 -6.61 -42.26 25.52
N ASN A 70 -6.66 -43.21 24.58
CA ASN A 70 -5.62 -44.22 24.39
C ASN A 70 -4.44 -43.71 23.53
N LYS A 71 -4.43 -42.42 23.20
CA LYS A 71 -3.35 -41.80 22.41
C LYS A 71 -2.15 -41.49 23.30
N GLN A 72 -0.96 -41.90 22.86
CA GLN A 72 0.29 -41.46 23.46
C GLN A 72 0.65 -40.08 22.90
N TYR A 73 0.59 -39.05 23.74
CA TYR A 73 0.99 -37.69 23.35
C TYR A 73 2.46 -37.46 23.69
N SER A 74 3.20 -36.89 22.73
CA SER A 74 4.55 -36.39 22.97
C SER A 74 4.51 -35.11 23.82
N LEU A 75 5.67 -34.74 24.38
CA LEU A 75 5.82 -33.48 25.10
C LEU A 75 5.51 -32.30 24.17
N ILE A 76 4.56 -31.46 24.59
CA ILE A 76 4.04 -30.33 23.83
C ILE A 76 4.96 -29.13 24.04
N LYS A 77 5.70 -28.77 23.01
CA LYS A 77 6.47 -27.53 23.00
C LYS A 77 5.56 -26.38 22.57
N LEU A 78 5.16 -25.53 23.52
CA LEU A 78 4.49 -24.25 23.20
C LEU A 78 5.42 -23.25 22.52
N PHE A 79 6.73 -23.55 22.51
CA PHE A 79 7.75 -22.85 21.77
C PHE A 79 8.05 -23.63 20.50
N VAL A 80 7.77 -23.04 19.34
CA VAL A 80 8.34 -23.54 18.08
C VAL A 80 9.82 -23.17 18.10
N SER A 81 10.70 -24.12 18.41
CA SER A 81 12.07 -23.99 17.88
C SER A 81 11.98 -24.18 16.37
N PRO A 82 12.74 -23.43 15.56
CA PRO A 82 12.86 -23.76 14.15
C PRO A 82 13.52 -25.14 14.08
N ASP A 83 12.72 -26.17 13.88
CA ASP A 83 13.23 -27.49 13.53
C ASP A 83 13.40 -27.48 12.02
N GLU A 84 14.65 -27.55 11.55
CA GLU A 84 14.96 -27.58 10.12
C GLU A 84 14.33 -28.81 9.42
N ASN A 85 13.92 -29.82 10.20
CA ASN A 85 13.35 -31.07 9.70
C ASN A 85 11.82 -31.12 9.70
N ASP A 86 11.10 -30.09 10.18
CA ASP A 86 9.63 -30.04 10.16
C ASP A 86 9.11 -28.78 9.42
N PRO A 87 8.75 -28.91 8.13
CA PRO A 87 8.18 -27.82 7.33
C PRO A 87 6.83 -27.31 7.86
N ASP A 88 6.12 -28.09 8.69
CA ASP A 88 4.78 -27.76 9.17
C ASP A 88 4.77 -26.93 10.47
N SER A 89 5.87 -26.86 11.22
CA SER A 89 5.99 -25.99 12.41
C SER A 89 5.92 -24.49 12.05
N PHE A 90 6.20 -24.15 10.79
CA PHE A 90 6.09 -22.79 10.23
C PHE A 90 4.66 -22.34 9.93
N ARG A 91 3.68 -23.26 9.80
CA ARG A 91 2.31 -22.93 9.35
C ARG A 91 1.44 -22.22 10.39
N GLY A 92 1.91 -22.08 11.63
CA GLY A 92 1.12 -21.56 12.76
C GLY A 92 1.42 -20.12 13.20
N LEU A 93 2.68 -19.69 13.10
CA LEU A 93 3.14 -18.39 13.58
C LEU A 93 3.18 -17.41 12.42
N SER A 94 2.57 -16.23 12.58
CA SER A 94 2.74 -15.16 11.61
C SER A 94 4.20 -14.70 11.61
N GLN A 95 4.70 -14.26 10.45
CA GLN A 95 6.04 -13.65 10.32
C GLN A 95 6.28 -12.55 11.36
N PHE A 96 5.22 -11.80 11.71
CA PHE A 96 5.22 -10.82 12.78
C PHE A 96 5.51 -11.43 14.16
N SER A 97 4.83 -12.52 14.54
CA SER A 97 5.00 -13.16 15.84
C SER A 97 6.42 -13.72 16.02
N LEU A 98 6.97 -14.31 14.95
CA LEU A 98 8.36 -14.78 14.92
C LEU A 98 9.34 -13.64 15.13
N LEU A 99 9.14 -12.52 14.42
CA LEU A 99 10.03 -11.37 14.52
C LEU A 99 9.96 -10.71 15.91
N VAL A 100 8.75 -10.55 16.47
CA VAL A 100 8.58 -10.04 17.84
C VAL A 100 9.30 -10.93 18.85
N ARG A 101 9.21 -12.26 18.72
CA ARG A 101 9.91 -13.20 19.59
C ARG A 101 11.43 -13.07 19.45
N ASN A 102 11.95 -13.01 18.23
CA ASN A 102 13.38 -12.84 17.98
C ASN A 102 13.89 -11.53 18.58
N ILE A 103 13.14 -10.43 18.43
CA ILE A 103 13.46 -9.14 19.04
C ILE A 103 13.45 -9.25 20.56
N LYS A 104 12.43 -9.86 21.17
CA LYS A 104 12.34 -10.03 22.65
C LYS A 104 13.47 -10.89 23.22
N ASN A 105 13.95 -11.87 22.47
CA ASN A 105 15.03 -12.78 22.88
C ASN A 105 16.42 -12.15 22.71
N ASP A 106 16.55 -11.09 21.92
CA ASP A 106 17.80 -10.37 21.75
C ASP A 106 18.10 -9.49 22.98
N LYS A 107 18.97 -10.01 23.85
CA LYS A 107 19.39 -9.33 25.09
C LYS A 107 20.17 -8.03 24.83
N THR A 108 20.62 -7.77 23.61
CA THR A 108 21.38 -6.57 23.28
C THR A 108 20.49 -5.36 23.00
N LEU A 109 19.18 -5.57 22.79
CA LEU A 109 18.23 -4.52 22.46
C LEU A 109 17.64 -3.85 23.71
N PRO A 110 17.58 -2.51 23.78
CA PRO A 110 17.00 -1.79 24.90
C PRO A 110 15.47 -1.78 24.83
N LEU A 111 14.84 -2.91 25.14
CA LEU A 111 13.38 -3.07 25.09
C LEU A 111 12.65 -2.57 26.34
N LYS A 112 13.38 -2.35 27.46
CA LYS A 112 12.79 -1.84 28.70
C LYS A 112 12.96 -0.33 28.79
N VAL A 113 11.85 0.37 28.96
CA VAL A 113 11.87 1.83 29.17
C VAL A 113 12.33 2.14 30.61
N PRO A 114 13.40 2.92 30.81
CA PRO A 114 13.85 3.27 32.16
C PRO A 114 12.85 4.14 32.91
N GLU A 115 12.81 4.01 34.24
CA GLU A 115 11.96 4.87 35.09
C GLU A 115 12.48 6.31 35.20
N LYS A 116 13.77 6.54 34.99
CA LYS A 116 14.36 7.88 35.01
C LYS A 116 15.07 8.13 33.69
N LEU A 117 14.97 9.37 33.21
CA LEU A 117 15.65 9.79 31.99
C LEU A 117 17.11 10.11 32.32
N VAL A 118 18.00 9.16 32.07
CA VAL A 118 19.46 9.27 32.29
C VAL A 118 20.14 9.23 30.93
N ASN A 119 21.01 10.21 30.65
CA ASN A 119 21.69 10.39 29.38
C ASN A 119 20.74 10.28 28.15
N PRO A 120 19.76 11.19 28.01
CA PRO A 120 18.82 11.17 26.91
C PRO A 120 19.48 11.48 25.57
N ASP A 121 18.89 10.97 24.50
CA ASP A 121 19.24 11.34 23.14
C ASP A 121 19.18 12.87 22.92
N ALA A 122 20.03 13.37 22.01
CA ALA A 122 20.09 14.80 21.69
C ALA A 122 18.71 15.36 21.24
N ILE A 123 17.93 14.58 20.50
CA ILE A 123 16.57 14.96 20.09
C ILE A 123 15.67 15.13 21.31
N ILE A 124 15.73 14.20 22.27
CA ILE A 124 14.88 14.24 23.47
C ILE A 124 15.30 15.36 24.42
N ARG A 125 16.61 15.60 24.57
CA ARG A 125 17.12 16.74 25.34
C ARG A 125 16.57 18.07 24.79
N ARG A 126 16.69 18.31 23.48
CA ARG A 126 16.14 19.51 22.82
C ARG A 126 14.62 19.58 22.96
N THR A 127 13.94 18.46 22.81
CA THR A 127 12.48 18.36 22.98
C THR A 127 12.08 18.81 24.38
N LYS A 128 12.69 18.25 25.42
CA LYS A 128 12.42 18.62 26.82
C LYS A 128 12.65 20.11 27.09
N ASP A 129 13.75 20.67 26.60
CA ASP A 129 14.06 22.09 26.78
C ASP A 129 13.05 23.00 26.08
N TYR A 130 12.59 22.62 24.88
CA TYR A 130 11.58 23.35 24.13
C TYR A 130 10.24 23.41 24.87
N TYR A 131 9.72 22.28 25.35
CA TYR A 131 8.44 22.24 26.05
C TYR A 131 8.53 22.86 27.46
N LYS A 132 9.68 22.78 28.15
CA LYS A 132 9.89 23.42 29.47
C LYS A 132 9.80 24.95 29.40
N ARG A 133 10.30 25.58 28.33
CA ARG A 133 10.30 27.05 28.16
C ARG A 133 8.93 27.63 27.81
N ARG A 134 7.93 26.78 27.58
CA ARG A 134 6.62 27.17 27.09
C ARG A 134 5.77 27.70 28.25
N LYS A 135 5.38 28.97 28.18
CA LYS A 135 4.59 29.66 29.22
C LYS A 135 3.10 29.30 29.24
N SER A 136 2.53 28.78 28.14
CA SER A 136 1.10 28.46 28.06
C SER A 136 0.81 26.96 28.09
N ASP A 137 -0.14 26.58 28.95
CA ASP A 137 -0.84 25.29 29.00
C ASP A 137 -1.84 25.11 27.85
N ASP A 138 -1.55 25.71 26.70
CA ASP A 138 -2.40 25.64 25.52
C ASP A 138 -2.22 24.25 24.89
N TYR A 139 -2.87 23.27 25.53
CA TYR A 139 -3.19 21.96 25.02
C TYR A 139 -4.20 22.15 23.88
N ARG A 140 -3.75 22.77 22.79
CA ARG A 140 -4.54 22.92 21.58
C ARG A 140 -4.48 21.63 20.80
N HIS A 141 -5.64 21.14 20.36
CA HIS A 141 -5.79 19.94 19.54
C HIS A 141 -5.30 20.10 18.08
N GLN A 142 -4.40 21.06 17.82
CA GLN A 142 -3.87 21.35 16.51
C GLN A 142 -2.47 20.76 16.36
N THR A 143 -2.22 20.12 15.22
CA THR A 143 -0.88 19.67 14.83
C THR A 143 0.02 20.89 14.73
N LYS A 144 1.00 20.98 15.64
CA LYS A 144 1.95 22.09 15.67
C LYS A 144 2.95 21.93 14.53
N MET A 145 3.35 23.07 13.96
CA MET A 145 4.44 23.13 12.99
C MET A 145 5.69 22.44 13.58
N PRO A 146 6.31 21.49 12.85
CA PRO A 146 7.56 20.87 13.27
C PRO A 146 8.63 21.92 13.61
N LYS A 147 9.39 21.66 14.67
CA LYS A 147 10.53 22.50 15.07
C LYS A 147 11.82 21.70 14.97
N GLU A 148 12.89 22.37 14.58
CA GLU A 148 14.16 21.72 14.31
C GLU A 148 14.70 21.02 15.55
N GLY A 149 15.04 19.74 15.41
CA GLY A 149 15.54 18.91 16.51
C GLY A 149 14.52 18.64 17.63
N VAL A 150 13.25 18.99 17.46
CA VAL A 150 12.18 18.74 18.43
C VAL A 150 11.31 17.58 17.96
N PHE A 151 11.17 16.56 18.80
CA PHE A 151 10.29 15.42 18.56
C PHE A 151 8.82 15.87 18.56
N SER A 152 8.02 15.37 17.63
CA SER A 152 6.60 15.68 17.50
C SER A 152 5.82 15.06 18.66
N VAL A 153 5.47 15.90 19.65
CA VAL A 153 4.78 15.52 20.88
C VAL A 153 3.56 16.42 21.13
N ASP A 154 2.39 15.80 21.30
CA ASP A 154 1.15 16.48 21.65
C ASP A 154 0.49 15.81 22.87
N VAL A 155 1.00 16.13 24.05
CA VAL A 155 0.56 15.56 25.33
C VAL A 155 0.33 16.65 26.37
N SER A 156 -0.48 16.37 27.38
CA SER A 156 -0.64 17.21 28.56
C SER A 156 0.60 17.16 29.46
N LYS A 157 0.81 18.19 30.28
CA LYS A 157 1.95 18.29 31.21
C LYS A 157 2.11 17.07 32.12
N GLY A 158 1.01 16.44 32.53
CA GLY A 158 1.01 15.29 33.44
C GLY A 158 1.76 14.07 32.91
N ILE A 159 1.88 13.91 31.59
CA ILE A 159 2.51 12.72 30.97
C ILE A 159 3.76 13.04 30.14
N GLU A 160 4.27 14.28 30.17
CA GLU A 160 5.48 14.69 29.43
C GLU A 160 6.70 13.85 29.83
N GLY A 161 6.91 13.65 31.14
CA GLY A 161 8.04 12.86 31.63
C GLY A 161 8.00 11.39 31.17
N ARG A 162 6.81 10.79 31.08
CA ARG A 162 6.61 9.45 30.51
C ARG A 162 6.87 9.45 29.00
N THR A 163 6.38 10.47 28.31
CA THR A 163 6.57 10.65 26.86
C THR A 163 8.04 10.73 26.47
N TYR A 164 8.84 11.53 27.19
CA TYR A 164 10.27 11.64 26.91
C TYR A 164 11.03 10.34 27.17
N ARG A 165 10.69 9.59 28.21
CA ARG A 165 11.29 8.27 28.50
C ARG A 165 10.97 7.27 27.39
N PHE A 166 9.71 7.19 26.96
CA PHE A 166 9.31 6.33 25.86
C PHE A 166 9.98 6.72 24.54
N ALA A 167 9.98 8.01 24.18
CA ALA A 167 10.57 8.49 22.94
C ALA A 167 12.09 8.26 22.90
N ASP A 168 12.79 8.46 24.03
CA ASP A 168 14.22 8.15 24.17
C ASP A 168 14.52 6.66 23.96
N ALA A 169 13.75 5.79 24.61
CA ALA A 169 13.88 4.35 24.44
C ALA A 169 13.59 3.91 23.01
N LEU A 170 12.58 4.50 22.36
CA LEU A 170 12.24 4.23 20.96
C LEU A 170 13.41 4.62 20.03
N ILE A 171 13.97 5.82 20.16
CA ILE A 171 15.11 6.27 19.35
C ILE A 171 16.31 5.35 19.55
N LYS A 172 16.66 5.04 20.81
CA LYS A 172 17.80 4.17 21.13
C LYS A 172 17.60 2.76 20.59
N LEU A 173 16.39 2.21 20.70
CA LEU A 173 16.05 0.89 20.16
C LEU A 173 16.25 0.84 18.65
N PHE A 174 15.66 1.79 17.91
CA PHE A 174 15.76 1.81 16.46
C PHE A 174 17.20 1.99 15.99
N ARG A 175 17.96 2.89 16.61
CA ARG A 175 19.40 3.05 16.31
C ARG A 175 20.23 1.82 16.63
N LYS A 176 19.97 1.17 17.77
CA LYS A 176 20.67 -0.08 18.12
C LYS A 176 20.38 -1.19 17.11
N ARG A 177 19.19 -1.21 16.53
CA ARG A 177 18.78 -2.16 15.49
C ARG A 177 19.33 -1.84 14.10
N GLY A 178 19.94 -0.67 13.89
CA GLY A 178 20.47 -0.21 12.60
C GLY A 178 19.53 0.71 11.80
N HIS A 179 18.43 1.13 12.41
CA HIS A 179 17.47 2.10 11.86
C HIS A 179 17.75 3.50 12.43
N ASP A 180 16.97 4.50 12.05
CA ASP A 180 17.14 5.83 12.64
C ASP A 180 15.82 6.58 12.84
N ILE A 181 15.84 7.56 13.72
CA ILE A 181 14.75 8.53 13.89
C ILE A 181 15.38 9.92 13.83
N LYS A 182 14.94 10.71 12.86
CA LYS A 182 15.43 12.07 12.60
C LYS A 182 14.27 13.06 12.61
N ILE A 183 14.61 14.33 12.86
CA ILE A 183 13.68 15.44 12.72
C ILE A 183 14.01 16.15 11.43
N LEU A 184 13.06 16.22 10.50
CA LEU A 184 13.20 16.97 9.27
C LEU A 184 12.43 18.29 9.39
N THR A 185 13.09 19.39 9.05
CA THR A 185 12.49 20.72 8.99
C THR A 185 12.92 21.41 7.69
N ASN A 186 12.18 22.47 7.32
CA ASN A 186 12.42 23.28 6.12
C ASN A 186 12.45 22.48 4.81
N GLN A 187 11.72 21.37 4.74
CA GLN A 187 11.52 20.60 3.51
C GLN A 187 10.52 21.30 2.60
N GLN A 188 10.66 21.08 1.28
CA GLN A 188 9.81 21.71 0.25
C GLN A 188 8.33 21.45 0.51
N TYR A 189 7.97 20.22 0.90
CA TYR A 189 6.59 19.85 1.18
C TYR A 189 6.33 19.75 2.69
N TYR A 190 5.22 20.32 3.16
CA TYR A 190 4.88 20.37 4.59
C TYR A 190 4.87 18.98 5.25
N ASN A 191 4.30 17.97 4.57
CA ASN A 191 4.23 16.59 5.04
C ASN A 191 5.61 15.92 5.18
N GLU A 192 6.67 16.47 4.58
CA GLU A 192 8.03 15.95 4.72
C GLU A 192 8.71 16.41 6.01
N ASN A 193 8.17 17.44 6.65
CA ASN A 193 8.64 17.92 7.93
C ASN A 193 8.10 17.07 9.08
N GLY A 194 8.73 17.17 10.26
CA GLY A 194 8.34 16.44 11.47
C GLY A 194 9.30 15.32 11.85
N THR A 195 8.86 14.47 12.76
CA THR A 195 9.63 13.31 13.21
C THR A 195 9.47 12.17 12.22
N LYS A 196 10.60 11.71 11.67
CA LYS A 196 10.66 10.66 10.67
C LYS A 196 11.46 9.47 11.18
N MET A 197 10.87 8.30 11.10
CA MET A 197 11.50 7.02 11.35
C MET A 197 11.98 6.44 10.02
N PHE A 198 13.26 6.09 9.95
CA PHE A 198 13.91 5.51 8.77
C PHE A 198 14.18 4.04 9.04
N VAL A 199 13.58 3.14 8.25
CA VAL A 199 13.68 1.69 8.42
C VAL A 199 14.02 1.07 7.07
N PHE A 200 15.18 0.43 6.95
CA PHE A 200 15.70 -0.09 5.67
C PHE A 200 15.71 0.95 4.51
N GLY A 201 15.87 2.23 4.82
CA GLY A 201 15.83 3.33 3.85
C GLY A 201 14.43 3.91 3.60
N GLU A 202 13.37 3.18 3.93
CA GLU A 202 12.00 3.69 3.90
C GLU A 202 11.75 4.68 5.03
N ARG A 203 10.93 5.70 4.75
CA ARG A 203 10.72 6.82 5.66
C ARG A 203 9.27 6.91 6.10
N TYR A 204 9.07 7.04 7.41
CA TYR A 204 7.76 7.08 8.04
C TYR A 204 7.57 8.24 9.02
N SER A 205 6.52 9.02 8.83
CA SER A 205 6.04 10.08 9.70
C SER A 205 5.45 9.53 10.97
N ILE A 206 6.04 9.88 12.11
CA ILE A 206 5.56 9.47 13.43
C ILE A 206 5.30 10.69 14.32
N ARG A 207 4.38 10.53 15.27
CA ARG A 207 4.17 11.48 16.36
C ARG A 207 3.70 10.78 17.61
N ILE A 208 4.04 11.33 18.77
CA ILE A 208 3.47 10.89 20.04
C ILE A 208 2.39 11.86 20.45
N ARG A 209 1.22 11.33 20.79
CA ARG A 209 0.07 12.13 21.21
C ARG A 209 -0.63 11.49 22.40
N GLU A 210 -1.37 12.30 23.12
CA GLU A 210 -2.33 11.83 24.09
C GLU A 210 -3.69 11.62 23.42
N SER A 211 -4.36 10.51 23.76
CA SER A 211 -5.75 10.30 23.36
C SER A 211 -6.67 11.25 24.13
N ASN A 212 -7.79 11.65 23.54
CA ASN A 212 -8.75 12.54 24.18
C ASN A 212 -10.03 11.81 24.58
N ILE A 213 -10.60 12.21 25.70
CA ILE A 213 -11.96 11.87 26.08
C ILE A 213 -12.86 13.01 25.59
N ARG A 214 -13.81 12.69 24.71
CA ARG A 214 -14.82 13.63 24.24
C ARG A 214 -15.98 13.67 25.25
N VAL A 215 -16.30 14.85 25.75
CA VAL A 215 -17.42 15.11 26.66
C VAL A 215 -18.33 16.16 26.03
N MET A 216 -19.63 15.90 25.99
CA MET A 216 -20.62 16.87 25.52
C MET A 216 -21.06 17.73 26.70
N GLU A 217 -20.62 18.98 26.72
CA GLU A 217 -20.94 19.94 27.79
C GLU A 217 -21.89 21.02 27.29
N GLN A 218 -22.68 21.59 28.18
CA GLN A 218 -23.54 22.72 27.85
C GLN A 218 -22.67 23.95 27.53
N HIS A 219 -22.94 24.63 26.42
CA HIS A 219 -22.21 25.85 26.09
C HIS A 219 -22.47 26.92 27.17
N PRO A 220 -21.45 27.62 27.70
CA PRO A 220 -21.62 28.56 28.83
C PRO A 220 -22.63 29.69 28.58
N LYS A 221 -22.86 30.03 27.31
CA LYS A 221 -23.76 31.13 26.88
C LYS A 221 -24.97 30.70 26.05
N PHE A 222 -25.03 29.44 25.60
CA PHE A 222 -26.04 29.02 24.61
C PHE A 222 -26.69 27.69 25.01
N SER A 223 -27.88 27.42 24.48
CA SER A 223 -28.69 26.24 24.82
C SER A 223 -28.23 24.94 24.13
N TRP A 224 -27.26 24.99 23.22
CA TRP A 224 -26.68 23.80 22.61
C TRP A 224 -25.54 23.20 23.45
N LYS A 225 -25.31 21.90 23.25
CA LYS A 225 -24.16 21.18 23.80
C LYS A 225 -22.98 21.27 22.83
N GLU A 226 -21.80 21.60 23.35
CA GLU A 226 -20.53 21.59 22.61
C GLU A 226 -19.68 20.39 23.01
N ALA A 227 -18.89 19.89 22.06
CA ALA A 227 -17.94 18.81 22.32
C ALA A 227 -16.63 19.39 22.87
N LYS A 228 -16.33 19.14 24.14
CA LYS A 228 -15.02 19.42 24.74
C LYS A 228 -14.19 18.15 24.82
N TYR A 229 -12.88 18.32 24.70
CA TYR A 229 -11.93 17.20 24.68
C TYR A 229 -10.93 17.37 25.81
N TYR A 230 -10.88 16.35 26.66
CA TYR A 230 -9.98 16.32 27.82
C TYR A 230 -8.87 15.28 27.62
N PRO A 231 -7.65 15.55 28.11
CA PRO A 231 -6.55 14.60 28.07
C PRO A 231 -6.93 13.32 28.82
N SER A 232 -6.76 12.15 28.18
CA SER A 232 -7.16 10.86 28.76
C SER A 232 -6.12 10.20 29.67
N GLY A 233 -4.90 10.73 29.71
CA GLY A 233 -3.72 10.10 30.30
C GLY A 233 -3.10 8.99 29.44
N LYS A 234 -3.72 8.62 28.31
CA LYS A 234 -3.28 7.50 27.46
C LYS A 234 -2.34 7.96 26.37
N LEU A 235 -1.10 7.48 26.45
CA LEU A 235 -0.06 7.75 25.46
C LEU A 235 -0.32 6.96 24.18
N THR A 236 -0.08 7.58 23.04
CA THR A 236 -0.29 6.99 21.71
C THR A 236 0.85 7.38 20.76
N LEU A 237 1.51 6.38 20.18
CA LEU A 237 2.35 6.56 19.00
C LEU A 237 1.49 6.43 17.75
N LYS A 238 1.48 7.47 16.92
CA LYS A 238 0.73 7.51 15.66
C LYS A 238 1.68 7.50 14.48
N LEU A 239 1.34 6.68 13.48
CA LEU A 239 1.97 6.67 12.18
C LEU A 239 1.11 7.53 11.24
N ASP A 240 1.62 8.68 10.80
CA ASP A 240 0.82 9.66 10.07
C ASP A 240 0.63 9.31 8.59
N ASP A 241 1.57 8.55 7.98
CA ASP A 241 1.47 8.16 6.57
C ASP A 241 0.39 7.10 6.32
N PHE A 242 -0.03 6.38 7.37
CA PHE A 242 -1.03 5.33 7.27
C PHE A 242 -2.22 5.66 8.15
N TYR A 243 -3.34 5.98 7.51
CA TYR A 243 -4.57 6.28 8.22
C TYR A 243 -4.99 5.12 9.13
N GLY A 244 -5.18 5.40 10.42
CA GLY A 244 -5.66 4.43 11.40
C GLY A 244 -4.60 3.57 12.09
N TYR A 245 -3.32 3.67 11.72
CA TYR A 245 -2.26 2.90 12.39
C TYR A 245 -1.69 3.65 13.60
N THR A 246 -2.05 3.17 14.79
CA THR A 246 -1.62 3.74 16.07
C THR A 246 -1.35 2.65 17.10
N TRP A 247 -0.36 2.87 17.94
CA TRP A 247 -0.15 2.11 19.18
C TRP A 247 -0.50 2.99 20.36
N SER A 248 -1.53 2.62 21.11
CA SER A 248 -1.98 3.36 22.30
C SER A 248 -1.89 2.52 23.55
N ASP A 249 -1.84 3.15 24.71
CA ASP A 249 -2.07 2.47 25.98
C ASP A 249 -3.38 1.69 25.97
N SER A 250 -3.33 0.45 26.45
CA SER A 250 -4.52 -0.37 26.70
C SER A 250 -4.76 -0.50 28.19
N LYS A 251 -5.85 -1.16 28.57
CA LYS A 251 -6.13 -1.48 29.99
C LYS A 251 -5.10 -2.44 30.60
N THR A 252 -4.37 -3.19 29.77
CA THR A 252 -3.51 -4.30 30.20
C THR A 252 -2.03 -4.12 29.83
N LYS A 253 -1.72 -3.31 28.83
CA LYS A 253 -0.36 -3.05 28.37
C LYS A 253 -0.16 -1.56 28.15
N LEU A 254 0.95 -1.06 28.65
CA LEU A 254 1.39 0.30 28.37
C LEU A 254 2.08 0.36 27.01
N LEU A 255 2.23 1.56 26.46
CA LEU A 255 2.92 1.77 25.19
C LEU A 255 4.40 1.33 25.25
N GLU A 256 5.03 1.48 26.41
CA GLU A 256 6.40 1.04 26.71
C GLU A 256 6.57 -0.47 26.49
N ASP A 257 5.56 -1.27 26.80
CA ASP A 257 5.59 -2.73 26.63
C ASP A 257 5.50 -3.16 25.16
N LYS A 258 5.19 -2.23 24.26
CA LYS A 258 4.95 -2.49 22.82
C LYS A 258 6.16 -2.21 21.94
N LEU A 259 7.33 -1.87 22.51
CA LEU A 259 8.53 -1.54 21.74
C LEU A 259 8.94 -2.64 20.74
N ALA A 260 8.90 -3.91 21.16
CA ALA A 260 9.21 -5.04 20.28
C ALA A 260 8.16 -5.20 19.15
N GLU A 261 6.88 -4.99 19.47
CA GLU A 261 5.77 -5.05 18.50
C GLU A 261 5.88 -3.91 17.47
N ILE A 262 6.22 -2.70 17.91
CA ILE A 262 6.43 -1.54 17.04
C ILE A 262 7.60 -1.80 16.11
N LEU A 263 8.76 -2.24 16.64
CA LEU A 263 9.93 -2.52 15.82
C LEU A 263 9.66 -3.61 14.77
N ALA A 264 9.06 -4.72 15.18
CA ALA A 264 8.71 -5.81 14.27
C ALA A 264 7.75 -5.35 13.16
N PHE A 265 6.72 -4.58 13.52
CA PHE A 265 5.76 -4.06 12.55
C PHE A 265 6.45 -3.18 11.52
N MET A 266 7.30 -2.25 11.97
CA MET A 266 7.97 -1.31 11.09
C MET A 266 8.96 -2.00 10.15
N GLU A 267 9.72 -2.99 10.63
CA GLU A 267 10.62 -3.78 9.77
C GLU A 267 9.87 -4.56 8.68
N LEU A 268 8.72 -5.15 9.02
CA LEU A 268 7.90 -5.88 8.05
C LEU A 268 7.21 -4.93 7.06
N ARG A 269 6.74 -3.78 7.53
CA ARG A 269 6.13 -2.76 6.67
C ARG A 269 7.14 -2.23 5.66
N ALA A 270 8.34 -1.88 6.10
CA ALA A 270 9.43 -1.42 5.23
C ALA A 270 9.77 -2.45 4.15
N LYS A 271 9.93 -3.73 4.52
CA LYS A 271 10.17 -4.79 3.52
C LYS A 271 9.04 -4.89 2.50
N LYS A 272 7.79 -4.76 2.94
CA LYS A 272 6.62 -4.78 2.05
C LYS A 272 6.60 -3.56 1.12
N ASP A 273 6.88 -2.37 1.63
CA ASP A 273 6.92 -1.13 0.83
C ASP A 273 7.99 -1.18 -0.25
N ILE A 274 9.20 -1.65 0.10
CA ILE A 274 10.30 -1.86 -0.85
C ILE A 274 9.89 -2.84 -1.95
N GLN A 275 9.25 -3.95 -1.58
CA GLN A 275 8.78 -4.95 -2.54
C GLN A 275 7.71 -4.39 -3.49
N GLU A 276 6.72 -3.66 -2.95
CA GLU A 276 5.66 -3.02 -3.74
C GLU A 276 6.22 -1.97 -4.70
N GLU A 277 7.29 -1.25 -4.31
CA GLU A 277 7.98 -0.29 -5.16
C GLU A 277 8.72 -0.99 -6.32
N ILE A 278 9.45 -2.07 -6.04
CA ILE A 278 10.12 -2.88 -7.07
C ILE A 278 9.10 -3.42 -8.08
N GLU A 279 8.01 -4.02 -7.60
CA GLU A 279 6.94 -4.54 -8.44
C GLU A 279 6.23 -3.44 -9.26
N ARG A 280 6.09 -2.23 -8.69
CA ARG A 280 5.52 -1.09 -9.41
C ARG A 280 6.43 -0.67 -10.56
N LYS A 281 7.75 -0.58 -10.33
CA LYS A 281 8.74 -0.25 -11.37
C LYS A 281 8.77 -1.28 -12.48
N ILE A 282 8.78 -2.57 -12.16
CA ILE A 282 8.72 -3.66 -13.14
C ILE A 282 7.44 -3.55 -13.99
N ARG A 283 6.28 -3.38 -13.36
CA ARG A 283 5.00 -3.21 -14.06
C ARG A 283 4.95 -1.94 -14.93
N GLN A 284 5.59 -0.85 -14.50
CA GLN A 284 5.68 0.38 -15.29
C GLN A 284 6.54 0.17 -16.54
N ALA A 285 7.72 -0.45 -16.39
CA ALA A 285 8.61 -0.75 -17.51
C ALA A 285 7.95 -1.69 -18.54
N GLU A 286 7.26 -2.73 -18.08
CA GLU A 286 6.56 -3.66 -18.99
C GLU A 286 5.41 -2.98 -19.75
N ARG A 287 4.62 -2.12 -19.07
CA ARG A 287 3.57 -1.34 -19.74
C ARG A 287 4.14 -0.38 -20.78
N GLU A 288 5.25 0.27 -20.49
CA GLU A 288 5.91 1.17 -21.45
C GLU A 288 6.44 0.39 -22.66
N ARG A 289 7.02 -0.79 -22.43
CA ARG A 289 7.47 -1.69 -23.51
C ARG A 289 6.32 -2.12 -24.41
N LEU A 290 5.20 -2.56 -23.84
CA LEU A 290 4.02 -2.98 -24.61
C LEU A 290 3.42 -1.82 -25.41
N ARG A 291 3.36 -0.61 -24.82
CA ARG A 291 2.89 0.60 -25.53
C ARG A 291 3.73 0.91 -26.76
N LYS A 292 5.05 0.85 -26.65
CA LYS A 292 5.95 1.08 -27.80
C LYS A 292 5.73 0.07 -28.92
N ILE A 293 5.59 -1.21 -28.59
CA ILE A 293 5.28 -2.26 -29.58
C ILE A 293 3.93 -2.01 -30.27
N GLU A 294 2.89 -1.65 -29.50
CA GLU A 294 1.57 -1.38 -30.05
C GLU A 294 1.56 -0.13 -30.95
N GLU A 295 2.24 0.95 -30.54
CA GLU A 295 2.41 2.16 -31.34
C GLU A 295 3.16 1.88 -32.65
N GLU A 296 4.25 1.11 -32.61
CA GLU A 296 4.98 0.69 -33.81
C GLU A 296 4.11 -0.16 -34.75
N GLN A 297 3.37 -1.13 -34.22
CA GLN A 297 2.44 -1.94 -35.02
C GLN A 297 1.31 -1.10 -35.62
N LYS A 298 0.78 -0.13 -34.86
CA LYS A 298 -0.24 0.79 -35.35
C LYS A 298 0.31 1.66 -36.48
N GLN A 299 1.51 2.23 -36.32
CA GLN A 299 2.15 3.02 -37.38
C GLN A 299 2.41 2.20 -38.65
N ARG A 300 2.87 0.95 -38.51
CA ARG A 300 3.03 0.03 -39.65
C ARG A 300 1.71 -0.25 -40.35
N ARG A 301 0.65 -0.59 -39.59
CA ARG A 301 -0.70 -0.82 -40.13
C ARG A 301 -1.25 0.42 -40.82
N ASP A 302 -1.13 1.60 -40.22
CA ASP A 302 -1.63 2.85 -40.80
C ASP A 302 -0.86 3.19 -42.09
N LYS A 303 0.45 2.94 -42.14
CA LYS A 303 1.27 3.11 -43.34
C LYS A 303 0.87 2.15 -44.46
N GLU A 304 0.73 0.86 -44.15
CA GLU A 304 0.29 -0.15 -45.13
C GLU A 304 -1.13 0.13 -45.63
N LEU A 305 -2.06 0.51 -44.74
CA LEU A 305 -3.44 0.82 -45.12
C LEU A 305 -3.51 2.05 -46.02
N ARG A 306 -2.72 3.10 -45.75
CA ARG A 306 -2.64 4.28 -46.63
C ARG A 306 -2.08 3.92 -48.00
N ALA A 307 -0.99 3.16 -48.05
CA ALA A 307 -0.40 2.72 -49.31
C ALA A 307 -1.40 1.86 -50.11
N PHE A 308 -2.09 0.92 -49.44
CA PHE A 308 -3.09 0.08 -50.08
C PHE A 308 -4.28 0.87 -50.61
N LYS A 309 -4.81 1.83 -49.84
CA LYS A 309 -5.89 2.72 -50.30
C LYS A 309 -5.49 3.51 -51.54
N ALA A 310 -4.27 4.06 -51.56
CA ALA A 310 -3.76 4.79 -52.72
C ALA A 310 -3.70 3.90 -53.98
N VAL A 311 -3.29 2.62 -53.83
CA VAL A 311 -3.28 1.65 -54.93
C VAL A 311 -4.70 1.32 -55.42
N ILE A 312 -5.67 1.13 -54.50
CA ILE A 312 -7.07 0.89 -54.88
C ILE A 312 -7.65 2.07 -55.64
N ASN A 313 -7.39 3.29 -55.17
CA ASN A 313 -7.87 4.50 -55.85
C ASN A 313 -7.22 4.65 -57.23
N HIS A 314 -5.90 4.41 -57.35
CA HIS A 314 -5.22 4.35 -58.64
C HIS A 314 -5.84 3.31 -59.58
N SER A 315 -6.07 2.08 -59.09
CA SER A 315 -6.66 1.03 -59.92
C SER A 315 -8.08 1.39 -60.37
N SER A 316 -8.87 2.02 -59.50
CA SER A 316 -10.23 2.46 -59.84
C SER A 316 -10.23 3.58 -60.87
N GLY A 317 -9.34 4.57 -60.71
CA GLY A 317 -9.17 5.67 -61.68
C GLY A 317 -8.75 5.16 -63.05
N TRP A 318 -7.80 4.20 -63.09
CA TRP A 318 -7.39 3.54 -64.33
C TRP A 318 -8.54 2.79 -65.00
N GLN A 319 -9.30 1.98 -64.25
CA GLN A 319 -10.43 1.22 -64.81
C GLN A 319 -11.50 2.14 -65.39
N LYS A 320 -11.92 3.16 -64.64
CA LYS A 320 -12.87 4.18 -65.11
C LYS A 320 -12.37 4.91 -66.36
N SER A 321 -11.07 5.22 -66.43
CA SER A 321 -10.45 5.82 -67.63
C SER A 321 -10.55 4.88 -68.82
N MET A 322 -10.29 3.59 -68.61
CA MET A 322 -10.43 2.57 -69.66
C MET A 322 -11.88 2.43 -70.13
N ASP A 323 -12.84 2.42 -69.21
CA ASP A 323 -14.27 2.37 -69.53
C ASP A 323 -14.70 3.59 -70.35
N LEU A 324 -14.21 4.79 -69.98
CA LEU A 324 -14.44 6.02 -70.73
C LEU A 324 -13.85 5.94 -72.15
N ARG A 325 -12.60 5.48 -72.30
CA ARG A 325 -11.96 5.28 -73.62
C ARG A 325 -12.75 4.29 -74.49
N ASN A 326 -13.24 3.20 -73.89
CA ASN A 326 -14.05 2.21 -74.60
C ASN A 326 -15.38 2.81 -75.08
N TYR A 327 -16.04 3.61 -74.24
CA TYR A 327 -17.25 4.34 -74.63
C TYR A 327 -16.99 5.35 -75.76
N ILE A 328 -15.92 6.15 -75.66
CA ILE A 328 -15.52 7.12 -76.70
C ILE A 328 -15.32 6.42 -78.05
N LYS A 329 -14.61 5.29 -78.07
CA LYS A 329 -14.41 4.48 -79.28
C LYS A 329 -15.74 3.97 -79.85
N ALA A 330 -16.65 3.50 -79.01
CA ALA A 330 -17.96 3.02 -79.45
C ALA A 330 -18.83 4.16 -80.04
N VAL A 331 -18.79 5.36 -79.45
CA VAL A 331 -19.49 6.56 -79.95
C VAL A 331 -18.92 6.99 -81.31
N GLU A 332 -17.59 7.03 -81.44
CA GLU A 332 -16.93 7.37 -82.70
C GLU A 332 -17.30 6.38 -83.80
N GLN A 333 -17.22 5.08 -83.52
CA GLN A 333 -17.57 4.02 -84.46
C GLN A 333 -19.05 4.10 -84.90
N ASN A 334 -19.97 4.30 -83.96
CA ASN A 334 -21.39 4.47 -84.28
C ASN A 334 -21.66 5.70 -85.16
N ALA A 335 -20.96 6.81 -84.90
CA ALA A 335 -21.08 8.03 -85.69
C ALA A 335 -20.54 7.86 -87.12
N ILE A 336 -19.48 7.08 -87.30
CA ILE A 336 -18.94 6.72 -88.61
C ILE A 336 -19.94 5.84 -89.38
N GLU A 337 -20.43 4.76 -88.77
CA GLU A 337 -21.36 3.82 -89.40
C GLU A 337 -22.67 4.49 -89.84
N ASN A 338 -23.13 5.49 -89.10
CA ASN A 338 -24.36 6.22 -89.41
C ASN A 338 -24.16 7.53 -90.19
N ASN A 339 -22.95 7.83 -90.68
CA ASN A 339 -22.60 9.08 -91.36
C ASN A 339 -22.97 10.37 -90.57
N LYS A 340 -22.87 10.33 -89.24
CA LYS A 340 -23.18 11.45 -88.33
C LYS A 340 -21.94 12.09 -87.72
N LEU A 341 -20.77 11.89 -88.33
CA LEU A 341 -19.51 12.43 -87.83
C LEU A 341 -19.37 13.93 -88.14
N THR A 342 -20.03 14.76 -87.34
CA THR A 342 -19.99 16.22 -87.48
C THR A 342 -18.68 16.83 -86.92
N PRO A 343 -18.29 18.04 -87.36
CA PRO A 343 -17.14 18.76 -86.79
C PRO A 343 -17.26 19.01 -85.28
N GLU A 344 -18.48 19.26 -84.80
CA GLU A 344 -18.80 19.45 -83.38
C GLU A 344 -18.52 18.16 -82.58
N LEU A 345 -18.94 17.01 -83.11
CA LEU A 345 -18.68 15.71 -82.48
C LEU A 345 -17.19 15.38 -82.43
N LYS A 346 -16.43 15.70 -83.49
CA LYS A 346 -14.95 15.54 -83.48
C LYS A 346 -14.27 16.38 -82.39
N THR A 347 -14.76 17.60 -82.20
CA THR A 347 -14.26 18.50 -81.15
C THR A 347 -14.57 17.96 -79.75
N TRP A 348 -15.78 17.43 -79.57
CA TRP A 348 -16.17 16.75 -78.32
C TRP A 348 -15.35 15.48 -78.06
N LEU A 349 -15.13 14.63 -79.07
CA LEU A 349 -14.32 13.40 -78.97
C LEU A 349 -12.88 13.69 -78.55
N LYS A 350 -12.28 14.78 -79.07
CA LYS A 350 -10.95 15.21 -78.65
C LYS A 350 -10.95 15.67 -77.19
N TRP A 351 -11.90 16.54 -76.83
CA TRP A 351 -12.03 17.05 -75.46
C TRP A 351 -12.19 15.93 -74.43
N ILE A 352 -13.08 14.96 -74.68
CA ILE A 352 -13.33 13.89 -73.71
C ILE A 352 -12.17 12.89 -73.62
N ASN A 353 -11.40 12.69 -74.71
CA ASN A 353 -10.14 11.92 -74.65
C ASN A 353 -9.08 12.63 -73.79
N ASP A 354 -8.93 13.95 -73.94
CA ASP A 354 -8.01 14.73 -73.11
C ASP A 354 -8.39 14.66 -71.62
N LYS A 355 -9.69 14.66 -71.31
CA LYS A 355 -10.20 14.46 -69.94
C LYS A 355 -9.99 13.03 -69.43
N ALA A 356 -10.08 12.02 -70.29
CA ALA A 356 -9.76 10.63 -69.93
C ALA A 356 -8.26 10.48 -69.59
N ASP A 357 -7.37 11.13 -70.35
CA ASP A 357 -5.93 11.12 -70.07
C ASP A 357 -5.55 11.89 -68.79
N TRP A 358 -6.31 12.94 -68.44
CA TRP A 358 -6.14 13.65 -67.16
C TRP A 358 -6.59 12.80 -65.97
N TYR A 359 -7.65 12.00 -66.13
CA TYR A 359 -8.19 11.14 -65.09
C TYR A 359 -7.40 9.84 -64.91
N ASP A 360 -6.71 9.39 -65.96
CA ASP A 360 -5.90 8.16 -65.96
C ASP A 360 -4.65 8.31 -65.09
N PRO A 361 -4.54 7.56 -63.98
CA PRO A 361 -3.43 7.68 -63.05
C PRO A 361 -2.10 7.13 -63.60
N LEU A 362 -2.08 6.52 -64.79
CA LEU A 362 -0.83 6.14 -65.47
C LEU A 362 -0.31 7.19 -66.46
N ILE A 363 -1.15 8.15 -66.85
CA ILE A 363 -0.80 9.21 -67.81
C ILE A 363 -0.73 10.56 -67.13
N GLU A 364 -1.69 10.83 -66.25
CA GLU A 364 -1.75 12.03 -65.41
C GLU A 364 -1.63 13.34 -66.19
N LYS A 365 -2.20 13.41 -67.39
CA LYS A 365 -2.10 14.59 -68.26
C LYS A 365 -2.57 15.84 -67.50
N GLU A 366 -1.81 16.93 -67.58
CA GLU A 366 -2.21 18.20 -66.98
C GLU A 366 -3.37 18.81 -67.76
N ASP A 367 -4.32 19.41 -67.03
CA ASP A 367 -5.46 20.10 -67.60
C ASP A 367 -5.58 21.48 -66.96
N GLU A 368 -5.50 22.52 -67.79
CA GLU A 368 -5.43 23.93 -67.37
C GLU A 368 -6.63 24.37 -66.53
N LEU A 369 -7.81 23.72 -66.71
CA LEU A 369 -9.02 24.07 -65.98
C LEU A 369 -9.21 23.24 -64.70
N PHE A 370 -8.54 22.10 -64.57
CA PHE A 370 -8.69 21.16 -63.45
C PHE A 370 -7.51 21.19 -62.45
N VAL A 371 -6.66 22.21 -62.54
CA VAL A 371 -5.63 22.50 -61.53
C VAL A 371 -6.34 22.73 -60.18
N ASN A 372 -6.13 21.83 -59.20
CA ASN A 372 -6.78 21.76 -57.88
C ASN A 372 -8.09 20.95 -57.78
N ILE A 373 -8.52 20.25 -58.84
CA ILE A 373 -9.59 19.26 -58.71
C ILE A 373 -8.96 17.93 -58.30
N ASP A 374 -9.45 17.35 -57.20
CA ASP A 374 -9.05 16.01 -56.77
C ASP A 374 -9.59 14.98 -57.77
N ARG A 375 -8.69 14.25 -58.44
CA ARG A 375 -9.05 13.17 -59.36
C ARG A 375 -9.89 12.09 -58.67
N GLU A 376 -9.71 11.87 -57.37
CA GLU A 376 -10.47 10.87 -56.62
C GLU A 376 -11.91 11.33 -56.29
N SER A 377 -12.25 12.60 -56.54
CA SER A 377 -13.59 13.16 -56.25
C SER A 377 -14.63 12.96 -57.36
N ILE A 378 -14.21 12.43 -58.52
CA ILE A 378 -15.05 12.09 -59.70
C ILE A 378 -15.13 10.55 -59.80
#